data_AF-A0AAW8FX97-F1
#
_entry.id   AF-A0AAW8FX97-F1
#
_cell.length_a   1.000
_cell.length_b   1.000
_cell.length_c   1.000
_cell.angle_alpha   90.00
_cell.angle_beta   90.00
_cell.angle_gamma   90.00
#
_symmetry.space_group_name_H-M   'P 1'
#
loop_
_entity.id
_entity.type
_entity.pdbx_description
1 polymer ?
#
loop_
_entity_poly.entity_id
_entity_poly.type
_entity_poly.pdbx_seq_one_letter_code
_entity_poly.pdbx_strand_id
1 'polypeptide(L)'
;MRQAQDSTSGELSLDAAEVRAAAEEFVGRNGPGWSADWEVAEESVSHVAGDAVTLLRWRPTEAGHPGVREVTVEVDRRTGAVTYLSAARGTAGTAGFVVTAEEAVAAARAAIGDDHGTATATPDTWDISRWTVTVDRGLTGRPGAETPDVERVTVDARSGAVLSRTKS
;
A
#
# COMPACT_ATOMS: atom_id res chain seq x y z
N MET A 1 5.45 -9.57 45.59
CA MET A 1 4.79 -9.73 44.28
C MET A 1 4.54 -8.35 43.71
N ARG A 2 5.28 -7.93 42.67
CA ARG A 2 4.90 -6.76 41.87
C ARG A 2 3.73 -7.20 40.98
N GLN A 3 2.61 -6.47 41.04
CA GLN A 3 1.55 -6.62 40.05
C GLN A 3 2.14 -6.31 38.67
N ALA A 4 1.93 -7.20 37.71
CA ALA A 4 2.08 -6.87 36.30
C ALA A 4 1.03 -5.79 36.00
N GLN A 5 1.46 -4.58 35.65
CA GLN A 5 0.57 -3.63 34.99
C GLN A 5 0.12 -4.29 33.68
N ASP A 6 -1.18 -4.31 33.43
CA ASP A 6 -1.73 -4.62 32.11
C ASP A 6 -1.08 -3.65 31.11
N SER A 7 -0.17 -4.15 30.28
CA SER A 7 0.64 -3.31 29.37
C SER A 7 -0.16 -2.73 28.20
N THR A 8 -1.47 -3.02 28.13
CA THR A 8 -2.39 -2.61 27.06
C THR A 8 -3.17 -1.34 27.38
N SER A 9 -3.08 -0.80 28.61
CA SER A 9 -3.92 0.34 29.07
C SER A 9 -3.11 1.57 29.52
N GLY A 10 -2.02 1.89 28.79
CA GLY A 10 -1.21 3.09 29.06
C GLY A 10 -1.63 4.33 28.26
N GLU A 11 -1.32 5.52 28.77
CA GLU A 11 -1.48 6.78 28.07
C GLU A 11 -0.55 6.86 26.84
N LEU A 12 -1.05 7.40 25.73
CA LEU A 12 -0.22 7.65 24.54
C LEU A 12 0.81 8.71 24.88
N SER A 13 2.08 8.40 24.69
CA SER A 13 3.17 9.32 25.07
C SER A 13 3.86 9.95 23.86
N LEU A 14 3.66 9.39 22.66
CA LEU A 14 4.27 9.88 21.42
C LEU A 14 3.23 10.34 20.40
N ASP A 15 3.52 11.49 19.80
CA ASP A 15 2.83 11.97 18.60
C ASP A 15 3.35 11.27 17.32
N ALA A 16 2.72 11.57 16.17
CA ALA A 16 3.07 10.95 14.90
C ALA A 16 4.51 11.28 14.45
N ALA A 17 4.98 12.50 14.71
CA ALA A 17 6.33 12.92 14.32
C ALA A 17 7.39 12.21 15.17
N GLU A 18 7.15 12.08 16.48
CA GLU A 18 8.04 11.36 17.39
C GLU A 18 8.09 9.85 17.07
N VAL A 19 6.93 9.25 16.79
CA VAL A 19 6.84 7.85 16.34
C VAL A 19 7.63 7.63 15.05
N ARG A 20 7.46 8.53 14.07
CA ARG A 20 8.19 8.46 12.81
C ARG A 20 9.70 8.61 13.01
N ALA A 21 10.13 9.59 13.81
CA ALA A 21 11.55 9.79 14.11
C ALA A 21 12.17 8.57 14.79
N ALA A 22 11.48 7.96 15.77
CA ALA A 22 11.93 6.74 16.43
C ALA A 22 12.07 5.57 15.44
N ALA A 23 11.09 5.42 14.53
CA ALA A 23 11.13 4.40 13.51
C ALA A 23 12.27 4.61 12.50
N GLU A 24 12.45 5.84 11.99
CA GLU A 24 13.53 6.20 11.07
C GLU A 24 14.91 5.98 11.71
N GLU A 25 15.10 6.35 12.98
CA GLU A 25 16.35 6.08 13.72
C GLU A 25 16.61 4.57 13.86
N PHE A 26 15.57 3.78 14.15
CA PHE A 26 15.70 2.34 14.28
C PHE A 26 16.01 1.68 12.94
N VAL A 27 15.28 2.03 11.88
CA VAL A 27 15.51 1.48 10.53
C VAL A 27 16.86 1.92 9.98
N GLY A 28 17.29 3.17 10.18
CA GLY A 28 18.60 3.63 9.74
C GLY A 28 19.77 2.80 10.32
N ARG A 29 19.58 2.20 11.51
CA ARG A 29 20.56 1.31 12.15
C ARG A 29 20.42 -0.16 11.76
N ASN A 30 19.20 -0.63 11.45
CA ASN A 30 18.90 -2.06 11.35
C ASN A 30 18.31 -2.51 9.99
N GLY A 31 17.89 -1.58 9.14
CA GLY A 31 17.21 -1.82 7.88
C GLY A 31 18.16 -1.75 6.69
N PRO A 32 18.64 -2.88 6.14
CA PRO A 32 19.60 -2.86 5.05
C PRO A 32 18.98 -2.26 3.78
N GLY A 33 19.64 -1.23 3.24
CA GLY A 33 19.28 -0.62 1.96
C GLY A 33 18.02 0.26 1.99
N TRP A 34 17.53 0.62 3.18
CA TRP A 34 16.54 1.67 3.39
C TRP A 34 17.16 3.06 3.23
N SER A 35 16.33 4.05 2.92
CA SER A 35 16.71 5.46 2.91
C SER A 35 15.52 6.34 3.33
N ALA A 36 15.83 7.46 3.97
CA ALA A 36 14.84 8.40 4.50
C ALA A 36 14.07 9.17 3.40
N ASP A 37 14.53 9.11 2.15
CA ASP A 37 13.87 9.68 0.98
C ASP A 37 12.78 8.78 0.39
N TRP A 38 12.61 7.56 0.91
CA TRP A 38 11.54 6.67 0.48
C TRP A 38 10.17 7.20 0.88
N GLU A 39 9.18 6.97 0.02
CA GLU A 39 7.79 7.29 0.34
C GLU A 39 7.34 6.43 1.53
N VAL A 40 6.68 7.07 2.49
CA VAL A 40 6.17 6.41 3.69
C VAL A 40 4.66 6.50 3.78
N ALA A 41 4.03 5.37 4.08
CA ALA A 41 2.66 5.29 4.52
C ALA A 41 2.63 5.02 6.03
N GLU A 42 1.71 5.68 6.73
CA GLU A 42 1.49 5.53 8.16
C GLU A 42 0.06 5.06 8.41
N GLU A 43 -0.10 4.04 9.24
CA GLU A 43 -1.40 3.46 9.60
C GLU A 43 -1.43 3.14 11.09
N SER A 44 -2.54 3.46 11.77
CA SER A 44 -2.77 2.99 13.14
C SER A 44 -3.27 1.55 13.08
N VAL A 45 -2.56 0.63 13.73
CA VAL A 45 -2.91 -0.80 13.76
C VAL A 45 -3.21 -1.26 15.18
N SER A 46 -4.13 -2.24 15.29
CA SER A 46 -4.50 -2.86 16.54
C SER A 46 -4.55 -4.37 16.33
N HIS A 47 -3.66 -5.11 16.99
CA HIS A 47 -3.65 -6.57 16.96
C HIS A 47 -4.51 -7.14 18.08
N VAL A 48 -4.55 -6.44 19.22
CA VAL A 48 -5.43 -6.72 20.35
C VAL A 48 -6.06 -5.44 20.90
N ALA A 49 -7.16 -5.60 21.65
CA ALA A 49 -7.85 -4.49 22.29
C ALA A 49 -6.90 -3.73 23.24
N GLY A 50 -6.79 -2.42 23.03
CA GLY A 50 -5.90 -1.55 23.80
C GLY A 50 -4.52 -1.33 23.18
N ASP A 51 -4.20 -1.97 22.05
CA ASP A 51 -2.96 -1.65 21.33
C ASP A 51 -2.92 -0.18 20.91
N ALA A 52 -1.74 0.41 21.05
CA ALA A 52 -1.43 1.74 20.60
C ALA A 52 -0.22 1.66 19.68
N VAL A 53 -0.41 1.03 18.52
CA VAL A 53 0.67 0.75 17.59
C VAL A 53 0.48 1.56 16.31
N THR A 54 1.57 2.16 15.85
CA THR A 54 1.63 2.76 14.51
C THR A 54 2.48 1.85 13.63
N LEU A 55 1.91 1.46 12.49
CA LEU A 55 2.60 0.81 11.39
C LEU A 55 3.13 1.88 10.43
N LEU A 56 4.43 1.83 10.15
CA LEU A 56 5.05 2.64 9.10
C LEU A 56 5.59 1.71 8.01
N ARG A 57 5.32 2.07 6.76
CA ARG A 57 5.75 1.31 5.58
C ARG A 57 6.47 2.23 4.60
N TRP A 58 7.75 1.98 4.36
CA TRP A 58 8.55 2.70 3.36
C TRP A 58 8.71 1.87 2.09
N ARG A 59 8.51 2.50 0.94
CA ARG A 59 8.90 1.96 -0.37
C ARG A 59 9.67 3.01 -1.18
N PRO A 60 10.74 2.63 -1.88
CA PRO A 60 11.40 3.54 -2.80
C PRO A 60 10.46 3.83 -3.97
N THR A 61 10.67 4.96 -4.65
CA THR A 61 10.07 5.21 -5.97
C THR A 61 11.16 5.05 -7.02
N GLU A 62 10.96 4.09 -7.93
CA GLU A 62 11.89 3.73 -9.00
C GLU A 62 11.18 3.95 -10.34
N ALA A 63 11.75 4.81 -11.20
CA ALA A 63 11.16 5.16 -12.50
C ALA A 63 9.69 5.65 -12.42
N GLY A 64 9.32 6.32 -11.33
CA GLY A 64 7.95 6.81 -11.10
C GLY A 64 6.95 5.75 -10.62
N HIS A 65 7.43 4.57 -10.22
CA HIS A 65 6.60 3.49 -9.68
C HIS A 65 7.12 3.04 -8.31
N PRO A 66 6.26 2.50 -7.43
CA PRO A 66 6.71 1.86 -6.21
C PRO A 66 7.77 0.81 -6.54
N GLY A 67 8.94 0.92 -5.93
CA GLY A 67 10.04 -0.01 -6.10
C GLY A 67 9.76 -1.33 -5.38
N VAL A 68 10.61 -2.31 -5.63
CA VAL A 68 10.37 -3.71 -5.26
C VAL A 68 10.73 -4.02 -3.81
N ARG A 69 11.29 -3.04 -3.10
CA ARG A 69 11.69 -3.16 -1.70
C ARG A 69 10.65 -2.49 -0.83
N GLU A 70 10.42 -3.06 0.34
CA GLU A 70 9.56 -2.48 1.36
C GLU A 70 10.19 -2.70 2.73
N VAL A 71 10.21 -1.65 3.54
CA VAL A 71 10.49 -1.77 4.96
C VAL A 71 9.22 -1.46 5.73
N THR A 72 8.84 -2.35 6.63
CA THR A 72 7.69 -2.18 7.51
C THR A 72 8.15 -2.22 8.96
N VAL A 73 7.68 -1.27 9.76
CA VAL A 73 7.95 -1.18 11.19
C VAL A 73 6.67 -0.97 11.97
N GLU A 74 6.55 -1.62 13.10
CA GLU A 74 5.54 -1.29 14.10
C GLU A 74 6.20 -0.65 15.32
N VAL A 75 5.63 0.48 15.76
CA VAL A 75 6.09 1.23 16.93
C VAL A 75 4.97 1.30 17.96
N ASP A 76 5.26 0.89 19.18
CA ASP A 76 4.40 1.15 20.34
C ASP A 76 4.46 2.65 20.67
N ARG A 77 3.33 3.35 20.54
CA ARG A 77 3.21 4.80 20.73
C ARG A 77 3.33 5.27 22.19
N ARG A 78 3.35 4.35 23.15
CA ARG A 78 3.50 4.68 24.58
C ARG A 78 4.96 4.73 24.97
N THR A 79 5.78 3.93 24.31
CA THR A 79 7.18 3.70 24.69
C THR A 79 8.19 4.08 23.62
N GLY A 80 7.75 4.17 22.36
CA GLY A 80 8.63 4.29 21.20
C GLY A 80 9.36 2.99 20.85
N ALA A 81 9.01 1.88 21.51
CA ALA A 81 9.63 0.60 21.24
C ALA A 81 9.18 0.06 19.87
N VAL A 82 10.14 -0.38 19.06
CA VAL A 82 9.85 -1.13 17.84
C VAL A 82 9.49 -2.56 18.22
N THR A 83 8.25 -2.96 17.90
CA THR A 83 7.71 -4.30 18.18
C THR A 83 7.87 -5.24 17.00
N TYR A 84 8.01 -4.69 15.79
CA TYR A 84 8.18 -5.45 14.56
C TYR A 84 9.03 -4.67 13.55
N LEU A 85 9.90 -5.40 12.84
CA LEU A 85 10.64 -4.92 11.68
C LEU A 85 10.60 -6.01 10.60
N SER A 86 10.26 -5.61 9.39
CA SER A 86 10.43 -6.43 8.19
C SER A 86 11.08 -5.62 7.07
N ALA A 87 12.06 -6.23 6.41
CA ALA A 87 12.67 -5.74 5.19
C ALA A 87 12.41 -6.78 4.10
N ALA A 88 11.39 -6.52 3.30
CA ALA A 88 10.90 -7.46 2.29
C ALA A 88 11.25 -6.97 0.89
N ARG A 89 11.29 -7.93 -0.04
CA ARG A 89 11.55 -7.67 -1.45
C ARG A 89 10.57 -8.47 -2.30
N GLY A 90 9.81 -7.76 -3.12
CA GLY A 90 9.01 -8.33 -4.18
C GLY A 90 9.85 -9.05 -5.24
N THR A 91 9.19 -9.87 -6.05
CA THR A 91 9.82 -10.70 -7.08
C THR A 91 9.82 -10.04 -8.45
N ALA A 92 8.92 -9.07 -8.68
CA ALA A 92 8.91 -8.30 -9.92
C ALA A 92 9.93 -7.16 -9.89
N GLY A 93 10.24 -6.60 -11.07
CA GLY A 93 11.13 -5.46 -11.25
C GLY A 93 10.41 -4.27 -11.88
N THR A 94 10.89 -3.04 -11.64
CA THR A 94 10.34 -1.83 -12.29
C THR A 94 10.68 -1.73 -13.77
N ALA A 95 11.73 -2.42 -14.23
CA ALA A 95 12.08 -2.57 -15.66
C ALA A 95 11.01 -3.32 -16.50
N GLY A 96 9.94 -3.83 -15.88
CA GLY A 96 8.85 -4.53 -16.54
C GLY A 96 7.76 -3.63 -17.14
N PHE A 97 7.77 -2.32 -16.87
CA PHE A 97 6.75 -1.38 -17.32
C PHE A 97 7.07 -0.82 -18.71
N VAL A 98 6.71 -1.59 -19.75
CA VAL A 98 6.76 -1.15 -21.15
C VAL A 98 5.45 -0.47 -21.55
N VAL A 99 4.34 -0.99 -21.03
CA VAL A 99 3.00 -0.46 -21.20
C VAL A 99 2.81 0.71 -20.24
N THR A 100 2.37 1.83 -20.77
CA THR A 100 2.04 3.04 -20.00
C THR A 100 0.71 2.89 -19.26
N ALA A 101 0.45 3.77 -18.29
CA ALA A 101 -0.83 3.83 -17.60
C ALA A 101 -2.01 4.04 -18.57
N GLU A 102 -1.83 4.90 -19.57
CA GLU A 102 -2.85 5.21 -20.59
C GLU A 102 -3.17 3.98 -21.47
N GLU A 103 -2.15 3.26 -21.92
CA GLU A 103 -2.32 2.03 -22.70
C GLU A 103 -2.99 0.93 -21.86
N ALA A 104 -2.64 0.81 -20.58
CA ALA A 104 -3.32 -0.11 -19.67
C ALA A 104 -4.80 0.24 -19.49
N VAL A 105 -5.14 1.53 -19.36
CA VAL A 105 -6.53 2.01 -19.32
C VAL A 105 -7.27 1.66 -20.61
N ALA A 106 -6.65 1.88 -21.77
CA ALA A 106 -7.24 1.54 -23.06
C ALA A 106 -7.50 0.02 -23.19
N ALA A 107 -6.54 -0.82 -22.79
CA ALA A 107 -6.68 -2.27 -22.77
C ALA A 107 -7.81 -2.72 -21.82
N ALA A 108 -7.89 -2.12 -20.64
CA ALA A 108 -8.95 -2.40 -19.68
C ALA A 108 -10.33 -2.05 -20.26
N ARG A 109 -10.51 -0.85 -20.81
CA ARG A 109 -11.77 -0.41 -21.42
C ARG A 109 -12.18 -1.31 -22.59
N ALA A 110 -11.24 -1.68 -23.46
CA ALA A 110 -11.49 -2.61 -24.55
C ALA A 110 -11.96 -3.99 -24.05
N ALA A 111 -11.36 -4.51 -22.97
CA ALA A 111 -11.76 -5.78 -22.38
C ALA A 111 -13.11 -5.70 -21.65
N ILE A 112 -13.45 -4.52 -21.13
CA ILE A 112 -14.73 -4.25 -20.50
C ILE A 112 -15.84 -4.13 -21.54
N GLY A 113 -15.55 -3.50 -22.67
CA GLY A 113 -16.52 -3.08 -23.69
C GLY A 113 -17.24 -1.78 -23.34
N ASP A 114 -16.62 -0.91 -22.52
CA ASP A 114 -17.21 0.34 -22.05
C ASP A 114 -16.13 1.42 -21.85
N ASP A 115 -16.41 2.61 -22.35
CA ASP A 115 -15.54 3.80 -22.29
C ASP A 115 -16.06 4.85 -21.30
N HIS A 116 -17.17 4.60 -20.61
CA HIS A 116 -17.71 5.49 -19.60
C HIS A 116 -17.06 5.29 -18.22
N GLY A 117 -17.19 6.31 -17.37
CA GLY A 117 -16.63 6.31 -16.02
C GLY A 117 -15.18 6.81 -15.95
N THR A 118 -14.75 7.05 -14.72
CA THR A 118 -13.38 7.47 -14.40
C THR A 118 -12.50 6.24 -14.31
N ALA A 119 -11.39 6.20 -15.05
CA ALA A 119 -10.44 5.10 -15.04
C ALA A 119 -9.11 5.56 -14.42
N THR A 120 -8.61 4.81 -13.44
CA THR A 120 -7.33 5.07 -12.79
C THR A 120 -6.48 3.81 -12.85
N ALA A 121 -5.23 3.93 -13.33
CA ALA A 121 -4.26 2.84 -13.35
C ALA A 121 -3.22 3.02 -12.24
N THR A 122 -3.11 2.01 -11.38
CA THR A 122 -2.12 1.97 -10.30
C THR A 122 -1.08 0.88 -10.59
N PRO A 123 0.22 1.19 -10.56
CA PRO A 123 1.26 0.20 -10.78
C PRO A 123 1.42 -0.71 -9.54
N ASP A 124 1.66 -1.99 -9.78
CA ASP A 124 2.03 -2.98 -8.77
C ASP A 124 3.29 -3.71 -9.25
N THR A 125 4.29 -3.74 -8.38
CA THR A 125 5.64 -4.29 -8.61
C THR A 125 6.01 -5.34 -7.58
N TRP A 126 5.06 -5.79 -6.77
CA TRP A 126 5.38 -6.73 -5.69
C TRP A 126 5.58 -8.15 -6.21
N ASP A 127 4.59 -8.73 -6.88
CA ASP A 127 4.65 -10.13 -7.34
C ASP A 127 4.92 -10.24 -8.85
N ILE A 128 4.25 -9.40 -9.64
CA ILE A 128 4.43 -9.28 -11.08
C ILE A 128 4.31 -7.79 -11.44
N SER A 129 5.05 -7.33 -12.45
CA SER A 129 4.90 -5.96 -12.95
C SER A 129 3.55 -5.85 -13.66
N ARG A 130 2.57 -5.21 -13.02
CA ARG A 130 1.22 -5.09 -13.56
C ARG A 130 0.62 -3.72 -13.29
N TRP A 131 -0.35 -3.36 -14.10
CA TRP A 131 -1.28 -2.28 -13.84
C TRP A 131 -2.57 -2.84 -13.26
N THR A 132 -3.04 -2.25 -12.17
CA THR A 132 -4.42 -2.41 -11.70
C THR A 132 -5.21 -1.21 -12.17
N VAL A 133 -6.10 -1.42 -13.14
CA VAL A 133 -7.01 -0.38 -13.64
C VAL A 133 -8.34 -0.51 -12.91
N THR A 134 -8.77 0.56 -12.25
CA THR A 134 -10.11 0.67 -11.65
C THR A 134 -10.94 1.60 -12.51
N VAL A 135 -12.08 1.12 -13.01
CA VAL A 135 -13.08 1.90 -13.73
C VAL A 135 -14.29 2.07 -12.83
N ASP A 136 -14.55 3.31 -12.43
CA ASP A 136 -15.67 3.70 -11.58
C ASP A 136 -16.71 4.46 -12.42
N ARG A 137 -17.91 3.89 -12.51
CA ARG A 137 -19.05 4.47 -13.25
C ARG A 137 -19.96 5.29 -12.34
N GLY A 138 -19.68 5.37 -11.05
CA GLY A 138 -20.51 5.97 -10.03
C GLY A 138 -21.73 5.11 -9.69
N LEU A 139 -22.75 5.74 -9.12
CA LEU A 139 -24.01 5.08 -8.76
C LEU A 139 -24.91 4.94 -10.00
N THR A 140 -24.61 3.97 -10.87
CA THR A 140 -25.40 3.73 -12.08
C THR A 140 -26.31 2.52 -11.94
N GLY A 141 -27.55 2.63 -12.43
CA GLY A 141 -28.37 1.47 -12.81
C GLY A 141 -29.78 1.40 -12.22
N ARG A 142 -30.08 2.03 -11.06
CA ARG A 142 -31.44 2.05 -10.46
C ARG A 142 -31.66 3.26 -9.55
N PRO A 143 -32.88 3.81 -9.45
CA PRO A 143 -33.26 4.67 -8.33
C PRO A 143 -33.01 3.91 -7.02
N GLY A 144 -32.18 4.46 -6.14
CA GLY A 144 -31.80 3.82 -4.87
C GLY A 144 -30.58 2.89 -4.94
N ALA A 145 -29.70 3.02 -5.93
CA ALA A 145 -28.41 2.32 -5.92
C ALA A 145 -27.55 2.84 -4.75
N GLU A 146 -27.16 1.94 -3.84
CA GLU A 146 -26.33 2.24 -2.66
C GLU A 146 -24.86 1.85 -2.86
N THR A 147 -24.55 1.12 -3.95
CA THR A 147 -23.21 0.61 -4.23
C THR A 147 -22.71 1.15 -5.57
N PRO A 148 -21.47 1.68 -5.64
CA PRO A 148 -20.89 2.15 -6.89
C PRO A 148 -20.61 0.97 -7.84
N ASP A 149 -20.85 1.16 -9.14
CA ASP A 149 -20.47 0.17 -10.18
C ASP A 149 -18.98 0.34 -10.47
N VAL A 150 -18.18 -0.55 -9.87
CA VAL A 150 -16.73 -0.52 -9.98
C VAL A 150 -16.24 -1.82 -10.60
N GLU A 151 -15.44 -1.68 -11.65
CA GLU A 151 -14.77 -2.82 -12.27
C GLU A 151 -13.26 -2.64 -12.21
N ARG A 152 -12.59 -3.70 -11.78
CA ARG A 152 -11.13 -3.75 -11.66
C ARG A 152 -10.56 -4.73 -12.68
N VAL A 153 -9.62 -4.27 -13.47
CA VAL A 153 -8.91 -5.07 -14.48
C VAL A 153 -7.43 -5.06 -14.15
N THR A 154 -6.79 -6.22 -14.16
CA THR A 154 -5.33 -6.31 -14.06
C THR A 154 -4.74 -6.53 -15.44
N VAL A 155 -3.72 -5.75 -15.77
CA VAL A 155 -3.06 -5.74 -17.09
C VAL A 155 -1.57 -5.97 -16.87
N ASP A 156 -0.98 -6.91 -17.61
CA ASP A 156 0.45 -7.15 -17.60
C ASP A 156 1.20 -5.91 -18.10
N ALA A 157 2.11 -5.37 -17.29
CA ALA A 157 2.78 -4.11 -17.59
C ALA A 157 3.81 -4.22 -18.73
N ARG A 158 4.12 -5.43 -19.18
CA ARG A 158 5.09 -5.67 -20.26
C ARG A 158 4.43 -5.88 -21.62
N SER A 159 3.32 -6.60 -21.65
CA SER A 159 2.66 -7.04 -22.88
C SER A 159 1.32 -6.36 -23.15
N GLY A 160 0.69 -5.78 -22.12
CA GLY A 160 -0.65 -5.20 -22.21
C GLY A 160 -1.77 -6.26 -22.17
N ALA A 161 -1.41 -7.52 -21.94
CA ALA A 161 -2.39 -8.60 -21.81
C ALA A 161 -3.23 -8.42 -20.54
N VAL A 162 -4.55 -8.62 -20.66
CA VAL A 162 -5.44 -8.66 -19.50
C VAL A 162 -5.23 -9.97 -18.75
N LEU A 163 -4.88 -9.86 -17.47
CA LEU A 163 -4.59 -10.99 -16.58
C LEU A 163 -5.82 -11.41 -15.78
N SER A 164 -6.63 -10.44 -15.34
CA SER A 164 -7.89 -10.70 -14.62
C SER A 164 -8.86 -9.53 -14.72
N ARG A 165 -10.13 -9.82 -14.46
CA ARG A 165 -11.23 -8.84 -14.40
C ARG A 165 -12.16 -9.22 -13.25
N THR A 166 -12.54 -8.24 -12.44
CA THR A 166 -13.47 -8.40 -11.33
C THR A 166 -14.44 -7.24 -11.29
N LYS A 167 -15.74 -7.55 -11.24
CA LYS A 167 -16.81 -6.56 -11.06
C LYS A 167 -17.35 -6.60 -9.63
N SER A 168 -17.63 -5.44 -9.08
CA SER A 168 -18.23 -5.22 -7.75
C SER A 168 -19.39 -4.23 -7.84
#